data_AF-A0A7D4BB88-F1
#
_entry.id   AF-A0A7D4BB88-F1
#
_cell.length_a   1.000
_cell.length_b   1.000
_cell.length_c   1.000
_cell.angle_alpha   90.00
_cell.angle_beta   90.00
_cell.angle_gamma   90.00
#
_symmetry.space_group_name_H-M   'P 1'
#
loop_
_entity.id
_entity.type
_entity.pdbx_description
1 polymer ?
#
loop_
_entity_poly.entity_id
_entity_poly.type
_entity_poly.pdbx_seq_one_letter_code
_entity_poly.pdbx_strand_id
1 'polypeptide(L)' 'MTGRSTHTFVCPECRRSIEVDDAMRATLLETGCVVCGAPVTEEDIGGAPAIS' A
#
# COMPACT_ATOMS: atom_id res chain seq x y z
N MET A 1 0.03 -23.22 -4.74
CA MET A 1 0.75 -22.13 -4.03
C MET A 1 -0.12 -20.90 -4.14
N THR A 2 -0.88 -20.54 -3.11
CA THR A 2 -1.63 -19.28 -3.07
C THR A 2 -0.62 -18.16 -2.93
N GLY A 3 -0.22 -17.55 -4.05
CA GLY A 3 0.64 -16.38 -4.06
C GLY A 3 -0.09 -15.24 -3.36
N ARG A 4 0.49 -14.71 -2.28
CA ARG A 4 0.03 -13.44 -1.72
C ARG A 4 0.38 -12.35 -2.73
N SER A 5 -0.62 -11.62 -3.19
CA SER A 5 -0.38 -10.42 -3.99
C SER A 5 0.27 -9.37 -3.09
N THR A 6 1.40 -8.85 -3.55
CA THR A 6 2.16 -7.80 -2.86
C THR A 6 2.01 -6.51 -3.64
N HIS A 7 1.73 -5.44 -2.91
CA HIS A 7 1.58 -4.09 -3.43
C HIS A 7 2.70 -3.22 -2.86
N THR A 8 3.08 -2.17 -3.57
CA THR A 8 4.02 -1.16 -3.08
C THR A 8 3.25 0.07 -2.67
N PHE A 9 3.25 0.39 -1.38
CA PHE A 9 2.71 1.64 -0.88
C PHE A 9 3.80 2.72 -0.88
N VAL A 10 3.48 3.91 -1.37
CA VAL A 10 4.32 5.11 -1.25
C VAL A 10 3.48 6.25 -0.69
N CYS A 11 3.81 6.73 0.51
CA CYS A 11 3.10 7.86 1.09
C CYS A 11 3.44 9.17 0.35
N PRO A 12 2.47 9.98 -0.09
CA PRO A 12 2.74 11.24 -0.81
C PRO A 12 3.37 12.31 0.08
N GLU A 13 3.08 12.30 1.39
CA GLU A 13 3.55 13.30 2.35
C GLU A 13 4.97 12.99 2.85
N CYS A 14 5.15 11.84 3.50
CA CYS A 14 6.44 11.48 4.09
C CYS A 14 7.39 10.75 3.14
N ARG A 15 6.93 10.43 1.92
CA ARG A 15 7.67 9.70 0.87
C ARG A 15 8.28 8.38 1.32
N ARG A 16 7.67 7.73 2.33
CA ARG A 16 8.04 6.39 2.76
C ARG A 16 7.45 5.36 1.79
N SER A 17 8.29 4.46 1.30
CA SER A 17 7.88 3.28 0.55
C SER A 17 8.01 2.00 1.38
N ILE A 18 7.02 1.12 1.27
CA ILE A 18 7.01 -0.22 1.88
C ILE A 18 6.23 -1.20 1.01
N GLU A 19 6.58 -2.47 1.06
CA GLU A 19 5.79 -3.56 0.46
C GLU A 19 4.69 -3.98 1.43
N VAL A 20 3.48 -4.17 0.91
CA VAL A 20 2.27 -4.44 1.69
C VAL A 20 1.48 -5.56 1.03
N ASP A 21 0.92 -6.47 1.82
CA ASP A 21 -0.06 -7.43 1.34
C ASP A 21 -1.46 -6.81 1.30
N ASP A 22 -2.45 -7.54 0.77
CA ASP A 22 -3.84 -7.07 0.66
C ASP A 22 -4.46 -6.67 2.02
N ALA A 23 -4.13 -7.35 3.12
CA ALA A 23 -4.67 -7.01 4.44
C ALA A 23 -4.03 -5.72 4.97
N MET A 24 -2.72 -5.57 4.79
CA MET A 24 -2.04 -4.32 5.15
C MET A 24 -2.47 -3.14 4.27
N ARG A 25 -2.72 -3.37 2.98
CA ARG A 25 -3.33 -2.39 2.07
C ARG A 25 -4.67 -1.89 2.58
N ALA A 26 -5.59 -2.80 2.93
CA ALA A 26 -6.90 -2.41 3.47
C ALA A 26 -6.76 -1.58 4.76
N THR A 27 -5.86 -1.99 5.65
CA THR A 27 -5.59 -1.26 6.91
C THR A 27 -5.06 0.15 6.65
N LEU A 28 -4.14 0.32 5.70
CA LEU A 28 -3.60 1.64 5.33
C LEU A 28 -4.65 2.55 4.71
N LEU A 29 -5.58 2.01 3.91
CA LEU A 29 -6.68 2.79 3.35
C LEU A 29 -7.68 3.26 4.43
N GLU A 30 -7.90 2.46 5.46
CA GLU A 30 -8.79 2.82 6.57
C GLU A 30 -8.14 3.78 7.58
N THR A 31 -6.88 3.53 7.93
CA THR A 31 -6.19 4.25 9.01
C THR A 31 -5.36 5.43 8.51
N GLY A 32 -4.95 5.42 7.24
CA GLY A 32 -3.94 6.32 6.69
C GLY A 32 -2.51 5.84 6.96
N CYS A 33 -1.54 6.69 6.62
CA CYS A 33 -0.13 6.36 6.75
C CYS A 33 0.27 6.18 8.22
N VAL A 34 0.75 5.01 8.60
CA VAL A 34 1.19 4.71 9.98
C VAL A 34 2.37 5.56 10.47
N VAL A 35 3.07 6.26 9.58
CA VAL A 35 4.23 7.09 9.92
C VAL A 35 3.83 8.52 10.23
N CYS A 36 3.01 9.15 9.38
CA CYS A 36 2.66 10.56 9.48
C CYS A 36 1.16 10.83 9.71
N GLY A 37 0.30 9.81 9.62
CA GLY A 37 -1.15 9.94 9.75
C GLY A 37 -1.85 10.56 8.53
N ALA A 38 -1.14 10.79 7.43
CA ALA A 38 -1.73 11.33 6.20
C ALA A 38 -2.77 10.35 5.62
N PRO A 39 -3.85 10.86 5.00
CA PRO A 39 -4.81 10.01 4.29
C PRO A 39 -4.10 9.26 3.16
N VAL A 40 -4.51 8.01 2.95
CA VAL A 40 -3.95 7.11 1.93
C VAL A 40 -5.07 6.70 1.00
N THR A 41 -4.78 6.68 -0.29
CA THR A 41 -5.71 6.27 -1.35
C THR A 41 -5.19 5.06 -2.10
N GLU A 42 -6.04 4.46 -2.92
CA GLU A 42 -5.64 3.31 -3.75
C GLU A 42 -4.55 3.69 -4.76
N GLU A 43 -4.50 4.95 -5.20
CA GLU A 43 -3.46 5.45 -6.12
C GLU A 43 -2.08 5.52 -5.47
N ASP A 44 -2.03 5.70 -4.14
CA ASP A 44 -0.79 5.68 -3.35
C ASP A 44 -0.25 4.25 -3.15
N ILE A 45 -1.07 3.23 -3.44
CA ILE A 45 -0.73 1.80 -3.30
C ILE A 45 -0.63 1.20 -4.70
N GLY A 46 0.57 1.29 -5.26
CA GLY A 46 0.89 0.70 -6.55
C GLY A 46 0.89 -0.83 -6.47
N GLY A 47 -0.15 -1.45 -7.02
CA GLY A 47 -0.06 -2.84 -7.44
C GLY A 47 0.81 -2.91 -8.69
N ALA A 48 1.89 -3.67 -8.67
CA ALA A 48 2.46 -4.11 -9.94
C ALA A 48 1.32 -4.83 -10.67
N PRO A 49 0.98 -4.49 -11.93
CA PRO A 49 0.17 -5.40 -12.71
C PRO A 49 0.95 -6.71 -12.68
N ALA A 50 0.37 -7.76 -12.12
CA ALA A 50 0.88 -9.10 -12.27
C ALA A 50 0.79 -9.39 -13.77
N ILE A 51 1.83 -9.00 -14.52
CA ILE A 51 1.94 -9.26 -15.93
C ILE A 51 1.90 -10.78 -16.09
N SER A 52 0.80 -11.26 -16.66
CA SER A 52 0.65 -12.63 -17.14
C SER A 52 0.87 -12.63 -18.65
#